data_AF-A0A1F8R5Y6-F1
#
_entry.id   AF-A0A1F8R5Y6-F1
#
_cell.length_a   1.000
_cell.length_b   1.000
_cell.length_c   1.000
_cell.angle_alpha   90.00
_cell.angle_beta   90.00
_cell.angle_gamma   90.00
#
_symmetry.space_group_name_H-M   'P 1'
#
loop_
_entity.id
_entity.type
_entity.pdbx_description
1 polymer ?
#
loop_
_entity_poly.entity_id
_entity_poly.type
_entity_poly.pdbx_seq_one_letter_code
_entity_poly.pdbx_strand_id
1 'polypeptide(L)'
;MNWVDILVIIILILAFFGGLKEGAVRQFFILLATVIAIPIAGISYRIIASILSFLPGTNWENFIGFFITLAIFILVLQLAFLIPQKIIRALWKKGVLFSLLGGIFGLLNAVIGFVVLALLFNAFPVISWIAENVTNSAILPGLVNSFGFIQSMLPALFRQAAPVVFNPD
;
A
#
# COMPACT_ATOMS: atom_id res chain seq x y z
N MET A 1 -9.18 -16.83 -12.52
CA MET A 1 -8.75 -15.44 -12.71
C MET A 1 -9.98 -14.56 -12.62
N ASN A 2 -10.12 -13.83 -11.52
CA ASN A 2 -11.25 -12.93 -11.29
C ASN A 2 -10.94 -11.53 -11.83
N TRP A 3 -11.95 -10.66 -11.89
CA TRP A 3 -11.76 -9.27 -12.35
C TRP A 3 -10.72 -8.50 -11.51
N VAL A 4 -10.54 -8.87 -10.24
CA VAL A 4 -9.50 -8.32 -9.34
C VAL A 4 -8.10 -8.67 -9.85
N ASP A 5 -7.87 -9.89 -10.34
CA ASP A 5 -6.57 -10.31 -10.87
C ASP A 5 -6.18 -9.47 -12.10
N ILE A 6 -7.14 -9.24 -12.99
CA ILE A 6 -6.96 -8.42 -14.20
C ILE A 6 -6.61 -6.98 -13.79
N LEU A 7 -7.33 -6.42 -12.82
CA LEU A 7 -7.08 -5.08 -12.31
C LEU A 7 -5.69 -4.97 -11.67
N VAL A 8 -5.29 -5.96 -10.86
CA VAL A 8 -3.95 -6.02 -10.25
C VAL A 8 -2.88 -6.00 -11.33
N ILE A 9 -2.99 -6.84 -12.36
CA ILE A 9 -2.02 -6.90 -13.48
C ILE A 9 -1.93 -5.55 -14.19
N ILE A 10 -3.07 -4.92 -14.51
CA ILE A 10 -3.10 -3.61 -15.18
C ILE A 10 -2.40 -2.55 -14.33
N ILE A 11 -2.72 -2.47 -13.04
CA ILE A 11 -2.11 -1.48 -12.15
C ILE A 11 -0.61 -1.75 -11.97
N LEU A 12 -0.17 -3.01 -11.88
CA LEU A 12 1.26 -3.34 -11.81
C LEU A 12 1.99 -2.87 -13.08
N ILE A 13 1.43 -3.13 -14.26
CA ILE A 13 1.99 -2.66 -15.53
C ILE A 13 2.08 -1.12 -15.55
N LEU A 14 1.00 -0.44 -15.17
CA LEU A 14 0.96 1.03 -15.11
C LEU A 14 1.96 1.59 -14.08
N ALA A 15 2.11 0.94 -12.93
CA ALA A 15 3.04 1.33 -11.88
C ALA A 15 4.50 1.14 -12.33
N PHE A 16 4.80 0.07 -13.07
CA PHE A 16 6.10 -0.13 -13.68
C PHE A 16 6.43 1.01 -14.65
N PHE A 17 5.56 1.27 -15.63
CA PHE A 17 5.79 2.34 -16.61
C PHE A 17 5.79 3.74 -15.98
N GLY A 18 4.95 3.97 -14.97
CA GLY A 18 4.97 5.20 -14.17
C GLY A 18 6.30 5.36 -13.45
N GLY A 19 6.79 4.29 -12.82
CA GLY A 19 8.09 4.28 -12.15
C GLY A 19 9.27 4.54 -13.09
N LEU A 20 9.23 3.98 -14.32
CA LEU A 20 10.22 4.25 -15.35
C LEU A 20 10.30 5.75 -15.68
N LYS A 21 9.15 6.45 -15.73
CA LYS A 21 9.07 7.88 -16.06
C LYS A 21 9.50 8.78 -14.90
N GLU A 22 9.12 8.42 -13.67
CA GLU A 22 9.42 9.22 -12.49
C GLU A 22 10.89 9.10 -12.03
N GLY A 23 11.47 7.91 -12.27
CA GLY A 23 12.87 7.60 -12.00
C GLY A 23 13.14 7.11 -10.59
N ALA A 24 14.28 6.42 -10.43
CA ALA A 24 14.67 5.67 -9.24
C ALA A 24 14.56 6.48 -7.95
N VAL A 25 15.14 7.68 -7.91
CA VAL A 25 15.20 8.49 -6.68
C VAL A 25 13.81 8.87 -6.20
N ARG A 26 12.91 9.29 -7.10
CA ARG A 26 11.53 9.65 -6.70
C ARG A 26 10.78 8.45 -6.16
N GLN A 27 10.83 7.34 -6.88
CA GLN A 27 10.12 6.12 -6.49
C GLN A 27 10.69 5.50 -5.21
N PHE A 28 11.99 5.60 -4.98
CA PHE A 28 12.62 5.19 -3.72
C PHE A 28 12.11 5.98 -2.52
N PHE A 29 12.02 7.31 -2.62
CA PHE A 29 11.50 8.12 -1.51
C PHE A 29 9.99 7.92 -1.29
N ILE A 30 9.21 7.69 -2.37
CA ILE A 30 7.80 7.29 -2.23
C ILE A 30 7.71 5.95 -1.52
N LEU A 31 8.54 4.98 -1.89
CA LEU A 31 8.61 3.67 -1.25
C LEU A 31 8.96 3.77 0.22
N LEU A 32 9.98 4.56 0.55
CA LEU A 32 10.38 4.80 1.93
C LEU A 32 9.26 5.46 2.74
N ALA A 33 8.61 6.48 2.17
CA ALA A 33 7.48 7.16 2.80
C ALA A 33 6.31 6.20 3.04
N THR A 34 5.95 5.36 2.06
CA THR A 34 4.87 4.37 2.20
C THR A 34 5.22 3.34 3.27
N VAL A 35 6.42 2.76 3.24
CA VAL A 35 6.86 1.75 4.22
C VAL A 35 6.86 2.30 5.65
N ILE A 36 7.26 3.56 5.85
CA ILE A 36 7.23 4.22 7.16
C ILE A 36 5.81 4.63 7.55
N ALA A 37 4.99 5.10 6.61
CA ALA A 37 3.63 5.56 6.89
C ALA A 37 2.69 4.42 7.30
N ILE A 38 2.87 3.21 6.75
CA ILE A 38 2.03 2.03 7.06
C ILE A 38 1.96 1.71 8.58
N PRO A 39 3.08 1.49 9.30
CA PRO A 39 3.05 1.22 10.74
C PRO A 39 2.48 2.40 11.53
N ILE A 40 2.83 3.63 11.15
CA ILE A 40 2.35 4.85 11.82
C ILE A 40 0.83 4.97 11.66
N ALA A 41 0.31 4.75 10.45
CA ALA A 41 -1.12 4.76 10.19
C ALA A 41 -1.82 3.64 10.97
N GLY A 42 -1.23 2.45 11.04
CA GLY A 42 -1.76 1.34 11.81
C GLY A 42 -1.94 1.63 13.31
N ILE A 43 -1.08 2.44 13.92
CA ILE A 43 -1.23 2.78 15.35
C ILE A 43 -2.11 4.02 15.58
N SER A 44 -2.19 4.93 14.60
CA SER A 44 -2.82 6.24 14.77
C SER A 44 -4.19 6.38 14.08
N TYR A 45 -4.62 5.42 13.26
CA TYR A 45 -5.87 5.52 12.49
C TYR A 45 -7.11 5.78 13.34
N ARG A 46 -7.11 5.31 14.60
CA ARG A 46 -8.23 5.48 15.53
C ARG A 46 -8.53 6.95 15.84
N ILE A 47 -7.52 7.82 15.77
CA ILE A 47 -7.69 9.27 15.98
C ILE A 47 -8.54 9.88 14.86
N ILE A 48 -8.30 9.46 13.61
CA ILE A 48 -9.11 9.92 12.48
C ILE A 48 -10.45 9.20 12.46
N ALA A 49 -10.48 7.90 12.80
CA ALA A 49 -11.72 7.13 12.86
C ALA A 49 -12.72 7.73 13.86
N SER A 50 -12.27 8.23 15.02
CA SER A 50 -13.16 8.88 15.99
C SER A 50 -13.78 10.18 15.47
N ILE A 51 -13.06 10.94 14.64
CA ILE A 51 -13.60 12.12 13.96
C ILE A 51 -14.64 11.71 12.90
N LEU A 52 -14.47 10.53 12.30
CA LEU A 52 -15.36 9.95 11.30
C LEU A 52 -16.50 9.12 11.88
N SER A 53 -16.74 9.16 13.19
CA SER A 53 -17.80 8.37 13.85
C SER A 53 -19.22 8.73 13.39
N PHE A 54 -19.37 9.80 12.61
CA PHE A 54 -20.63 10.18 11.97
C PHE A 54 -20.97 9.31 10.75
N LEU A 55 -20.02 8.51 10.24
CA LEU A 55 -20.26 7.66 9.06
C LEU A 55 -21.16 6.47 9.40
N PRO A 56 -22.21 6.21 8.60
CA PRO A 56 -23.10 5.08 8.83
C PRO A 56 -22.44 3.76 8.44
N GLY A 57 -22.56 2.76 9.32
CA GLY A 57 -22.20 1.37 9.04
C GLY A 57 -20.98 0.86 9.80
N THR A 58 -20.95 -0.46 10.01
CA THR A 58 -19.92 -1.14 10.78
C THR A 58 -18.57 -1.03 10.08
N ASN A 59 -17.54 -0.52 10.78
CA ASN A 59 -16.14 -0.44 10.35
C ASN A 59 -15.76 0.60 9.27
N TRP A 60 -16.70 1.37 8.71
CA TRP A 60 -16.40 2.43 7.73
C TRP A 60 -15.46 3.50 8.29
N GLU A 61 -15.70 3.93 9.52
CA GLU A 61 -14.86 4.89 10.24
C GLU A 61 -13.40 4.44 10.34
N ASN A 62 -13.17 3.15 10.61
CA ASN A 62 -11.83 2.59 10.79
C ASN A 62 -11.12 2.41 9.45
N PHE A 63 -11.86 1.94 8.43
CA PHE A 63 -11.34 1.75 7.08
C PHE A 63 -10.92 3.09 6.46
N ILE A 64 -11.83 4.07 6.44
CA ILE A 64 -11.54 5.40 5.89
C ILE A 64 -10.52 6.12 6.77
N GLY A 65 -10.63 5.99 8.10
CA GLY A 65 -9.68 6.57 9.04
C GLY A 65 -8.25 6.10 8.78
N PHE A 66 -8.03 4.82 8.48
CA PHE A 66 -6.72 4.33 8.11
C PHE A 66 -6.20 4.94 6.82
N PHE A 67 -7.02 4.98 5.74
CA PHE A 67 -6.58 5.56 4.46
C PHE A 67 -6.26 7.05 4.56
N ILE A 68 -7.07 7.81 5.28
CA ILE A 68 -6.82 9.24 5.50
C ILE A 68 -5.54 9.42 6.30
N THR A 69 -5.36 8.66 7.39
CA THR A 69 -4.16 8.73 8.22
C THR A 69 -2.91 8.38 7.41
N LEU A 70 -2.96 7.29 6.64
CA LEU A 70 -1.89 6.87 5.74
C LEU A 70 -1.56 7.97 4.73
N ALA A 71 -2.56 8.56 4.08
CA ALA A 71 -2.37 9.64 3.12
C ALA A 71 -1.72 10.87 3.76
N ILE A 72 -2.16 11.28 4.96
CA ILE A 72 -1.57 12.40 5.70
C ILE A 72 -0.09 12.13 6.00
N PHE A 73 0.25 10.96 6.53
CA PHE A 73 1.65 10.64 6.85
C PHE A 73 2.52 10.49 5.60
N ILE A 74 2.00 9.91 4.52
CA ILE A 74 2.70 9.87 3.23
C ILE A 74 3.00 11.29 2.75
N LEU A 75 2.01 12.20 2.80
CA LEU A 75 2.21 13.60 2.39
C LEU A 75 3.25 14.32 3.25
N VAL A 76 3.18 14.16 4.58
CA VAL A 76 4.15 14.75 5.51
C VAL A 76 5.56 14.22 5.25
N LEU A 77 5.72 12.90 5.10
CA LEU A 77 7.02 12.28 4.80
C LEU A 77 7.55 12.70 3.44
N GLN A 78 6.70 12.75 2.42
CA GLN A 78 7.11 13.24 1.09
C GLN A 78 7.58 14.68 1.17
N LEU A 79 6.88 15.54 1.92
CA LEU A 79 7.28 16.93 2.13
C LEU A 79 8.65 17.03 2.81
N ALA A 80 8.88 16.21 3.84
CA ALA A 80 10.18 16.10 4.51
C ALA A 80 11.29 15.60 3.56
N PHE A 81 10.96 14.68 2.66
CA PHE A 81 11.91 14.10 1.70
C PHE A 81 12.16 14.97 0.47
N LEU A 82 11.44 16.06 0.24
CA LEU A 82 11.64 16.93 -0.93
C LEU A 82 13.07 17.44 -1.07
N ILE A 83 13.69 17.84 0.04
CA ILE A 83 15.06 18.38 0.05
C ILE A 83 16.10 17.32 -0.29
N PRO A 84 16.22 16.19 0.45
CA PRO A 84 17.19 15.15 0.11
C PRO A 84 16.94 14.54 -1.26
N GLN A 85 15.67 14.42 -1.68
CA GLN A 85 15.32 13.95 -3.01
C GLN A 85 15.89 14.84 -4.12
N LYS A 86 15.80 16.17 -4.00
CA LYS A 86 16.36 17.10 -4.98
C LYS A 86 17.88 16.98 -5.06
N ILE A 87 18.56 16.89 -3.92
CA ILE A 87 20.02 16.79 -3.84
C ILE A 87 20.51 15.50 -4.51
N ILE A 88 19.95 14.35 -4.14
CA ILE A 88 20.36 13.05 -4.69
C ILE A 88 20.03 12.97 -6.20
N ARG A 89 18.89 13.52 -6.61
CA ARG A 89 18.50 13.55 -8.03
C ARG A 89 19.45 14.43 -8.87
N ALA A 90 20.00 15.49 -8.29
CA ALA A 90 20.99 16.33 -8.98
C ALA A 90 22.34 15.61 -9.14
N LEU A 91 22.73 14.78 -8.16
CA LEU A 91 23.96 14.00 -8.19
C LEU A 91 23.89 12.79 -9.15
N TRP A 92 22.70 12.21 -9.32
CA TRP A 92 22.52 11.02 -10.15
C TRP A 92 22.29 11.40 -11.63
N LYS A 93 23.21 11.00 -12.51
CA LYS A 93 23.03 11.16 -13.95
C LYS A 93 21.82 10.36 -14.44
N LYS A 94 20.93 11.01 -15.21
CA LYS A 94 19.80 10.36 -15.87
C LYS A 94 20.32 9.30 -16.85
N GLY A 95 20.19 8.04 -16.50
CA GLY A 95 20.55 6.90 -17.34
C GLY A 95 19.43 5.87 -17.41
N VAL A 96 19.58 4.89 -18.30
CA VAL A 96 18.62 3.78 -18.45
C VAL A 96 18.44 3.02 -17.12
N LEU A 97 19.53 2.79 -16.38
CA LEU A 97 19.49 2.17 -15.05
C LEU A 97 18.66 2.96 -14.04
N PHE A 98 18.69 4.30 -14.11
CA PHE A 98 17.89 5.16 -13.24
C PHE A 98 16.39 5.06 -13.56
N SER A 99 16.04 4.88 -14.84
CA SER A 99 14.64 4.63 -15.22
C SER A 99 14.22 3.23 -14.78
N LEU A 100 15.03 2.21 -15.06
CA LEU A 100 14.71 0.81 -14.77
C LEU A 100 14.52 0.55 -13.26
N LEU A 101 15.41 1.08 -12.42
CA LEU A 101 15.24 1.04 -10.97
C LEU A 101 13.99 1.79 -10.51
N GLY A 102 13.64 2.90 -11.17
CA GLY A 102 12.37 3.59 -10.95
C GLY A 102 11.16 2.70 -11.22
N GLY A 103 11.19 1.93 -12.32
CA GLY A 103 10.12 0.96 -12.64
C GLY A 103 9.99 -0.12 -11.57
N ILE A 104 11.11 -0.69 -11.11
CA ILE A 104 11.12 -1.69 -10.04
C ILE A 104 10.56 -1.12 -8.75
N PHE A 105 11.00 0.07 -8.31
CA PHE A 105 10.46 0.71 -7.11
C PHE A 105 8.97 1.08 -7.25
N GLY A 106 8.53 1.48 -8.45
CA GLY A 106 7.11 1.70 -8.74
C GLY A 106 6.28 0.43 -8.61
N LEU A 107 6.79 -0.71 -9.12
CA LEU A 107 6.17 -2.01 -8.92
C LEU A 107 6.07 -2.38 -7.43
N LEU A 108 7.17 -2.24 -6.68
CA LEU A 108 7.17 -2.53 -5.25
C LEU A 108 6.15 -1.68 -4.50
N ASN A 109 6.04 -0.40 -4.82
CA ASN A 109 5.02 0.49 -4.27
C ASN A 109 3.60 0.00 -4.54
N ALA A 110 3.31 -0.39 -5.78
CA ALA A 110 1.98 -0.90 -6.13
C ALA A 110 1.68 -2.22 -5.42
N VAL A 111 2.64 -3.15 -5.35
CA VAL A 111 2.47 -4.42 -4.63
C VAL A 111 2.20 -4.17 -3.14
N ILE A 112 2.98 -3.30 -2.50
CA ILE A 112 2.77 -2.91 -1.10
C ILE A 112 1.37 -2.34 -0.90
N GLY A 113 0.94 -1.44 -1.79
CA GLY A 113 -0.41 -0.88 -1.78
C GLY A 113 -1.50 -1.95 -1.86
N PHE A 114 -1.35 -2.93 -2.75
CA PHE A 114 -2.27 -4.05 -2.88
C PHE A 114 -2.30 -4.95 -1.64
N VAL A 115 -1.14 -5.26 -1.07
CA VAL A 115 -1.05 -6.07 0.16
C VAL A 115 -1.74 -5.35 1.32
N VAL A 116 -1.46 -4.06 1.51
CA VAL A 116 -2.12 -3.25 2.54
C VAL A 116 -3.63 -3.20 2.31
N LEU A 117 -4.07 -2.96 1.08
CA LEU A 117 -5.48 -2.92 0.72
C LEU A 117 -6.18 -4.26 0.98
N ALA A 118 -5.57 -5.38 0.61
CA ALA A 118 -6.11 -6.72 0.86
C ALA A 118 -6.24 -7.02 2.36
N LEU A 119 -5.21 -6.67 3.14
CA LEU A 119 -5.25 -6.82 4.60
C LEU A 119 -6.31 -5.92 5.24
N LEU A 120 -6.52 -4.71 4.72
CA LEU A 120 -7.57 -3.80 5.18
C LEU A 120 -8.97 -4.33 4.90
N PHE A 121 -9.22 -4.82 3.69
CA PHE A 121 -10.53 -5.40 3.33
C PHE A 121 -10.87 -6.64 4.17
N ASN A 122 -9.85 -7.39 4.58
CA ASN A 122 -10.04 -8.51 5.51
C ASN A 122 -10.29 -8.02 6.95
N ALA A 123 -9.45 -7.11 7.46
CA ALA A 123 -9.58 -6.58 8.82
C ALA A 123 -10.87 -5.78 9.04
N PHE A 124 -11.34 -5.08 8.01
CA PHE A 124 -12.56 -4.29 8.02
C PHE A 124 -13.41 -4.72 6.81
N PRO A 125 -14.31 -5.71 6.97
CA PRO A 125 -15.19 -6.16 5.90
C PRO A 125 -16.31 -5.14 5.67
N VAL A 126 -15.96 -3.98 5.09
CA VAL A 126 -16.90 -2.90 4.77
C VAL A 126 -17.75 -3.22 3.54
N ILE A 127 -17.20 -4.02 2.63
CA ILE A 127 -17.84 -4.42 1.38
C ILE A 127 -17.61 -5.92 1.16
N SER A 128 -18.63 -6.73 1.45
CA SER A 128 -18.56 -8.20 1.40
C SER A 128 -18.17 -8.74 0.02
N TRP A 129 -18.75 -8.19 -1.05
CA TRP A 129 -18.46 -8.64 -2.42
C TRP A 129 -17.01 -8.33 -2.87
N ILE A 130 -16.39 -7.26 -2.36
CA ILE A 130 -14.97 -6.98 -2.66
C ILE A 130 -14.09 -7.92 -1.84
N ALA A 131 -14.38 -8.10 -0.56
CA ALA A 131 -13.63 -9.01 0.30
C ALA A 131 -13.60 -10.44 -0.29
N GLU A 132 -14.75 -10.96 -0.72
CA GLU A 132 -14.85 -12.28 -1.36
C GLU A 132 -14.01 -12.38 -2.65
N ASN A 133 -14.02 -11.35 -3.50
CA ASN A 133 -13.24 -11.33 -4.72
C ASN A 133 -11.73 -11.18 -4.49
N VAL A 134 -11.34 -10.51 -3.40
CA VAL A 134 -9.95 -10.35 -2.96
C VAL A 134 -9.41 -11.66 -2.38
N THR A 135 -10.22 -12.38 -1.58
CA THR A 135 -9.83 -13.68 -1.00
C THR A 135 -9.76 -14.78 -2.06
N ASN A 136 -10.64 -14.75 -3.07
CA ASN A 136 -10.64 -15.71 -4.19
C ASN A 136 -9.63 -15.38 -5.31
N SER A 137 -8.75 -14.39 -5.12
CA SER A 137 -7.72 -14.02 -6.09
C SER A 137 -6.60 -15.07 -6.14
N ALA A 138 -6.13 -15.39 -7.35
CA ALA A 138 -5.00 -16.30 -7.52
C ALA A 138 -3.64 -15.61 -7.26
N ILE A 139 -3.59 -14.27 -7.33
CA ILE A 139 -2.34 -13.49 -7.33
C ILE A 139 -2.09 -12.88 -5.95
N LEU A 140 -3.14 -12.36 -5.30
CA LEU A 140 -3.02 -11.63 -4.04
C LEU A 140 -2.43 -12.48 -2.90
N PRO A 141 -2.81 -13.75 -2.67
CA PRO A 141 -2.17 -14.57 -1.64
C PRO A 141 -0.66 -14.72 -1.89
N GLY A 142 -0.25 -14.90 -3.15
CA GLY A 142 1.17 -15.00 -3.52
C GLY A 142 1.95 -13.71 -3.25
N LEU A 143 1.34 -12.54 -3.50
CA LEU A 143 1.92 -11.24 -3.18
C LEU A 143 2.01 -11.02 -1.67
N VAL A 144 0.95 -11.33 -0.92
CA VAL A 144 0.92 -11.20 0.54
C VAL A 144 1.99 -12.09 1.19
N ASN A 145 2.15 -13.32 0.72
CA ASN A 145 3.19 -14.25 1.20
C ASN A 145 4.61 -13.73 0.93
N SER A 146 4.85 -13.25 -0.29
CA SER A 146 6.16 -12.71 -0.69
C SER A 146 6.53 -11.45 0.11
N PHE A 147 5.52 -10.70 0.57
CA PHE A 147 5.67 -9.47 1.32
C PHE A 147 5.23 -9.60 2.79
N GLY A 148 5.42 -10.78 3.39
CA GLY A 148 5.08 -11.06 4.79
C GLY A 148 5.70 -10.08 5.80
N PHE A 149 6.80 -9.41 5.45
CA PHE A 149 7.39 -8.36 6.29
C PHE A 149 6.42 -7.18 6.51
N ILE A 150 5.54 -6.85 5.56
CA ILE A 150 4.52 -5.79 5.72
C ILE A 150 3.56 -6.14 6.86
N GLN A 151 3.22 -7.42 7.03
CA GLN A 151 2.38 -7.90 8.13
C GLN A 151 3.05 -7.72 9.48
N SER A 152 4.37 -7.94 9.54
CA SER A 152 5.15 -7.73 10.77
C SER A 152 5.20 -6.25 11.18
N MET A 153 5.12 -5.34 10.20
CA MET A 153 5.10 -3.89 10.41
C MET A 153 3.71 -3.37 10.81
N LEU A 154 2.64 -4.09 10.48
CA LEU A 154 1.29 -3.72 10.86
C LEU A 154 0.97 -4.12 12.33
N PRO A 155 0.13 -3.35 13.04
CA PRO A 155 -0.33 -3.67 14.39
C PRO A 155 -0.96 -5.07 14.48
N ALA A 156 -0.93 -5.68 15.67
CA ALA A 156 -1.38 -7.04 15.92
C ALA A 156 -2.81 -7.36 15.41
N LEU A 157 -3.69 -6.35 15.31
CA LEU A 157 -5.05 -6.49 14.76
C LEU A 157 -5.05 -6.94 13.28
N PHE A 158 -4.11 -6.47 12.45
CA PHE A 158 -3.99 -6.91 11.06
C PHE A 158 -3.34 -8.30 10.95
N ARG A 159 -2.61 -8.74 11.98
CA ARG A 159 -2.03 -10.10 12.04
C ARG A 159 -3.08 -11.17 12.35
N GLN A 160 -4.20 -10.79 12.97
CA GLN A 160 -5.35 -11.69 13.20
C GLN A 160 -6.25 -11.81 11.96
N ALA A 161 -6.30 -10.78 11.11
CA ALA A 161 -6.97 -10.82 9.80
C ALA A 161 -6.16 -11.59 8.75
N ALA A 162 -4.84 -11.72 8.95
CA ALA A 162 -3.97 -12.50 8.09
C ALA A 162 -4.50 -13.95 7.91
N PRO A 163 -4.66 -14.80 8.94
CA PRO A 163 -5.02 -16.22 8.79
C PRO A 163 -6.19 -16.55 7.84
N VAL A 164 -7.20 -15.69 7.76
CA VAL A 164 -8.40 -15.89 6.91
C VAL A 164 -8.08 -15.76 5.41
N VAL A 165 -7.00 -15.07 5.03
CA VAL A 165 -6.48 -15.07 3.64
C VAL A 165 -5.72 -16.37 3.31
N PHE A 166 -5.24 -17.11 4.30
CA PHE A 166 -4.29 -18.22 4.13
C PHE A 166 -4.95 -19.60 4.10
N ASN A 167 -6.17 -19.74 4.62
CA ASN A 167 -6.91 -20.98 4.58
C ASN A 167 -8.42 -20.68 4.51
N PRO A 168 -9.01 -20.57 3.31
CA PRO A 168 -10.45 -20.59 3.18
C PRO A 168 -10.86 -22.05 3.40
N ASP A 169 -11.33 -22.38 4.61
CA ASP A 169 -12.11 -23.61 4.78
C ASP A 169 -13.40 -23.52 3.96
#